data_AF-A0A9Q6I1E8-F1
#
_entry.id   AF-A0A9Q6I1E8-F1
#
_cell.length_a   1.000
_cell.length_b   1.000
_cell.length_c   1.000
_cell.angle_alpha   90.00
_cell.angle_beta   90.00
_cell.angle_gamma   90.00
#
_symmetry.space_group_name_H-M   'P 1'
#
loop_
_entity.id
_entity.type
_entity.pdbx_description
1 polymer ?
#
loop_
_entity_poly.entity_id
_entity_poly.type
_entity_poly.pdbx_seq_one_letter_code
_entity_poly.pdbx_strand_id
1 'polypeptide(L)' 'MTRPQTPSQLKAELESQKDLLLKACLHALNEIPNTRLSGPFPSTYALAAQLDRLIQSSK' A
#
# COMPACT_ATOMS: atom_id res chain seq x y z
N MET A 1 -7.89 26.64 8.43
CA MET A 1 -8.80 27.06 7.35
C MET A 1 -9.08 25.86 6.46
N THR A 2 -10.27 25.28 6.54
CA THR A 2 -10.68 24.13 5.71
C THR A 2 -11.11 24.64 4.33
N ARG A 3 -10.27 24.42 3.31
CA ARG A 3 -10.65 24.64 1.91
C ARG A 3 -11.77 23.66 1.56
N PRO A 4 -12.83 24.08 0.85
CA PRO A 4 -13.81 23.15 0.31
C PRO A 4 -13.12 22.32 -0.78
N GLN A 5 -12.60 21.15 -0.42
CA GLN A 5 -12.08 20.19 -1.39
C GLN A 5 -13.27 19.62 -2.17
N THR A 6 -13.24 19.80 -3.48
CA THR A 6 -14.19 19.14 -4.37
C THR A 6 -14.08 17.62 -4.21
N PRO A 7 -15.14 16.83 -4.45
CA PRO A 7 -15.09 15.37 -4.34
C PRO A 7 -13.98 14.75 -5.19
N SER A 8 -13.57 15.40 -6.29
CA SER A 8 -12.42 14.99 -7.11
C SER A 8 -11.06 15.24 -6.43
N GLN A 9 -10.91 16.35 -5.68
CA GLN A 9 -9.69 16.61 -4.89
C GLN A 9 -9.57 15.63 -3.72
N LEU A 10 -10.68 15.32 -3.04
CA LEU A 10 -10.69 14.32 -1.96
C LEU A 10 -10.30 12.92 -2.47
N LYS A 11 -10.75 12.55 -3.67
CA LYS A 11 -10.34 11.28 -4.31
C LYS A 11 -8.85 11.27 -4.63
N ALA A 12 -8.32 12.36 -5.21
CA ALA A 12 -6.89 12.46 -5.51
C ALA A 12 -6.02 12.43 -4.24
N GLU A 13 -6.45 13.11 -3.18
CA GLU A 13 -5.78 13.09 -1.88
C GLU A 13 -5.80 11.68 -1.26
N LEU A 14 -6.94 10.98 -1.36
CA LEU A 14 -7.11 9.62 -0.85
C LEU A 14 -6.26 8.61 -1.62
N GLU A 15 -6.21 8.70 -2.94
CA GLU A 15 -5.35 7.86 -3.76
C GLU A 15 -3.86 8.13 -3.49
N SER A 16 -3.47 9.40 -3.33
CA SER A 16 -2.12 9.78 -2.90
C SER A 16 -1.76 9.20 -1.53
N GLN A 17 -2.65 9.29 -0.55
CA GLN A 17 -2.44 8.71 0.79
C GLN A 17 -2.39 7.18 0.75
N LYS A 18 -3.20 6.52 -0.07
CA LYS A 18 -3.14 5.06 -0.27
C LYS A 18 -1.82 4.63 -0.87
N ASP A 19 -1.33 5.32 -1.90
CA ASP A 19 -0.03 5.03 -2.51
C ASP A 19 1.10 5.15 -1.50
N LEU A 20 1.05 6.20 -0.67
CA LEU A 20 2.05 6.45 0.36
C LEU A 20 2.00 5.38 1.46
N LEU A 21 0.80 4.99 1.87
CA LEU A 21 0.58 3.90 2.84
C LEU A 21 1.04 2.54 2.28
N LEU A 22 0.70 2.22 1.04
CA LEU A 22 1.10 0.97 0.39
C LEU A 22 2.62 0.85 0.29
N LYS A 23 3.31 1.93 -0.09
CA LYS A 23 4.78 1.98 -0.10
C LYS A 23 5.37 1.81 1.30
N ALA A 24 4.77 2.45 2.32
CA ALA A 24 5.21 2.28 3.70
C ALA A 24 5.03 0.83 4.19
N CYS A 25 3.89 0.20 3.86
CA CYS A 25 3.64 -1.20 4.15
C CYS A 25 4.66 -2.12 3.48
N LEU A 26 4.99 -1.87 2.21
CA LEU A 26 5.98 -2.63 1.47
C LEU A 26 7.38 -2.49 2.08
N HIS A 27 7.76 -1.28 2.48
CA HIS A 27 9.04 -1.03 3.14
C HIS A 27 9.14 -1.78 4.48
N ALA A 28 8.11 -1.67 5.32
CA ALA A 28 8.04 -2.38 6.60
C ALA A 28 8.11 -3.90 6.41
N LEU A 29 7.45 -4.44 5.37
CA LEU A 29 7.49 -5.86 5.06
C LEU A 29 8.87 -6.33 4.55
N ASN A 30 9.61 -5.48 3.85
CA ASN A 30 10.97 -5.78 3.42
C ASN A 30 11.98 -5.77 4.58
N GLU A 31 11.73 -5.00 5.63
CA GLU A 31 12.58 -4.96 6.84
C GLU A 31 12.34 -6.16 7.76
N ILE A 32 11.22 -6.88 7.60
CA ILE A 32 10.90 -8.08 8.38
C ILE A 32 11.49 -9.32 7.69
N PRO A 33 12.11 -10.26 8.43
CA PRO A 33 12.58 -11.52 7.86
C PRO A 33 11.44 -12.29 7.20
N ASN A 34 11.75 -13.10 6.19
CA ASN A 34 10.75 -13.92 5.50
C ASN A 34 10.14 -14.95 6.44
N THR A 35 9.05 -14.59 7.09
CA THR A 35 8.29 -15.47 7.95
C THR A 35 7.16 -16.10 7.14
N ARG A 36 6.88 -17.37 7.41
CA ARG A 36 5.65 -18.00 6.90
C ARG A 36 4.48 -17.34 7.60
N LEU A 37 3.57 -16.78 6.80
CA LEU A 37 2.33 -16.24 7.31
C LEU A 37 1.29 -17.36 7.33
N SER A 38 0.49 -17.42 8.39
CA SER A 38 -0.71 -18.26 8.43
C SER A 38 -1.85 -17.45 7.84
N GLY A 39 -2.12 -17.62 6.54
CA GLY A 39 -3.14 -16.83 5.85
C GLY A 39 -3.17 -17.06 4.33
N PRO A 40 -3.83 -16.17 3.57
CA PRO A 40 -3.95 -16.29 2.11
C PRO A 40 -2.61 -16.14 1.37
N PHE A 41 -1.57 -15.64 2.05
CA PHE A 41 -0.23 -15.50 1.50
C PHE A 41 0.75 -16.45 2.20
N PRO A 42 1.62 -17.15 1.45
CA PRO A 42 2.50 -18.17 1.99
C PRO A 42 3.66 -17.60 2.82
N SER A 43 4.02 -16.33 2.62
CA SER A 43 5.09 -15.67 3.38
C SER A 43 4.99 -14.14 3.34
N THR A 44 5.75 -13.49 4.23
CA THR A 44 5.87 -12.03 4.32
C THR A 44 6.33 -11.41 3.00
N TYR A 45 7.28 -12.05 2.29
CA TYR A 45 7.66 -11.61 0.95
C TYR A 45 6.59 -11.85 -0.12
N ALA A 46 5.78 -12.91 -0.01
CA ALA A 46 4.67 -13.10 -0.94
C ALA A 46 3.60 -12.01 -0.80
N LEU A 47 3.33 -11.59 0.44
CA LEU A 47 2.51 -10.41 0.72
C LEU A 47 3.13 -9.13 0.16
N ALA A 48 4.44 -8.91 0.37
CA ALA A 48 5.15 -7.76 -0.18
C ALA A 48 5.11 -7.72 -1.72
N ALA A 49 5.28 -8.87 -2.38
CA ALA A 49 5.19 -8.99 -3.84
C ALA A 49 3.77 -8.72 -4.36
N GLN A 50 2.73 -9.13 -3.62
CA GLN A 50 1.34 -8.81 -3.96
C GLN A 50 1.08 -7.30 -3.86
N LEU A 51 1.59 -6.66 -2.81
CA LEU A 51 1.51 -5.20 -2.62
C LEU A 51 2.28 -4.46 -3.71
N ASP A 52 3.47 -4.93 -4.09
CA ASP A 52 4.26 -4.34 -5.17
C ASP A 52 3.50 -4.39 -6.50
N ARG A 53 2.91 -5.55 -6.84
CA ARG A 53 2.04 -5.67 -8.02
C ARG A 53 0.84 -4.74 -7.97
N LEU A 54 0.23 -4.57 -6.80
CA LEU A 54 -0.91 -3.67 -6.63
C LEU A 54 -0.51 -2.21 -6.89
N ILE A 55 0.64 -1.78 -6.34
CA ILE A 55 1.20 -0.44 -6.57
C ILE A 55 1.54 -0.24 -8.05
N GLN A 56 2.15 -1.24 -8.70
CA GLN A 56 2.48 -1.17 -10.14
C GLN A 56 1.23 -1.15 -11.02
N SER A 57 0.18 -1.86 -10.65
CA SER A 57 -1.10 -1.88 -11.38
C SER A 57 -1.94 -0.63 -11.16
N SER A 58 -1.66 0.13 -10.09
CA SER A 58 -2.34 1.40 -9.77
C SER A 58 -1.64 2.61 -10.42
N LYS A 59 -0.53 2.38 -11.14
CA LYS A 59 0.29 3.39 -11.80
C LYS A 59 -0.14 3.59 -13.25
#